data_AF-A0A167DA50-F1
#
_entry.id   AF-A0A167DA50-F1
#
_cell.length_a   1.000
_cell.length_b   1.000
_cell.length_c   1.000
_cell.angle_alpha   90.00
_cell.angle_beta   90.00
_cell.angle_gamma   90.00
#
_symmetry.space_group_name_H-M   'P 1'
#
loop_
_entity.id
_entity.type
_entity.pdbx_description
1 polymer ?
#
loop_
_entity_poly.entity_id
_entity_poly.type
_entity_poly.pdbx_seq_one_letter_code
_entity_poly.pdbx_strand_id
1 'polypeptide(L)'
;MIKETLEYLIDIFPEWKAEIFRVWSDSNYSSQFVLDPKWEEPAVWGIALADIVRNIAVAHIEKHGGNFEAVTESISQVLIAELSNPMAPVLRVE
;
A
#
# COMPACT_ATOMS: atom_id res chain seq x y z
N MET A 1 -11.14 14.11 17.33
CA MET A 1 -12.58 13.79 17.30
C MET A 1 -12.92 12.59 16.41
N ILE A 2 -12.91 12.64 15.06
CA ILE A 2 -13.28 11.45 14.23
C ILE A 2 -12.30 10.27 14.39
N LYS A 3 -10.99 10.55 14.42
CA LYS A 3 -9.94 9.53 14.57
C LYS A 3 -10.02 8.81 15.91
N GLU A 4 -10.15 9.56 17.01
CA GLU A 4 -10.30 9.01 18.37
C GLU A 4 -11.57 8.17 18.52
N THR A 5 -12.68 8.59 17.92
CA THR A 5 -13.92 7.81 17.91
C THR A 5 -13.78 6.52 17.11
N LEU A 6 -13.09 6.54 15.98
CA LEU A 6 -12.82 5.33 15.20
C LEU A 6 -11.89 4.37 15.93
N GLU A 7 -10.80 4.87 16.53
CA GLU A 7 -9.87 4.06 17.33
C GLU A 7 -10.59 3.40 18.51
N TYR A 8 -11.46 4.14 19.21
CA TYR A 8 -12.28 3.60 20.31
C TYR A 8 -13.27 2.53 19.84
N LEU A 9 -13.96 2.73 18.72
CA LEU A 9 -14.90 1.74 18.17
C LEU A 9 -14.17 0.47 17.69
N ILE A 10 -12.99 0.63 17.10
CA ILE A 10 -12.14 -0.45 16.61
C ILE A 10 -11.61 -1.34 17.76
N ASP A 11 -11.45 -0.79 18.96
CA ASP A 11 -11.04 -1.56 20.14
C ASP A 11 -12.22 -2.25 20.86
N ILE A 12 -13.44 -1.75 20.68
CA ILE A 12 -14.67 -2.37 21.19
C ILE A 12 -15.18 -3.49 20.27
N PHE A 13 -14.97 -3.35 18.97
CA PHE A 13 -15.38 -4.29 17.93
C PHE A 13 -14.17 -4.86 17.20
N PRO A 14 -13.39 -5.75 17.85
CA PRO A 14 -12.18 -6.32 17.26
C PRO A 14 -12.44 -7.10 15.97
N GLU A 15 -13.66 -7.58 15.76
CA GLU A 15 -14.10 -8.24 14.53
C GLU A 15 -14.16 -7.29 13.32
N TRP A 16 -14.05 -5.98 13.53
CA TRP A 16 -13.94 -4.99 12.45
C TRP A 16 -12.49 -4.83 11.95
N LYS A 17 -11.51 -5.43 12.65
CA LYS A 17 -10.11 -5.51 12.18
C LYS A 17 -9.95 -6.76 11.31
N ALA A 18 -9.66 -6.56 10.02
CA ALA A 18 -9.29 -7.63 9.11
C ALA A 18 -7.97 -7.29 8.41
N GLU A 19 -7.05 -8.26 8.36
CA GLU A 19 -5.88 -8.14 7.50
C GLU A 19 -6.31 -8.30 6.04
N ILE A 20 -5.98 -7.33 5.20
CA ILE A 20 -6.33 -7.30 3.77
C ILE A 20 -5.12 -7.48 2.86
N PHE A 21 -3.93 -7.19 3.36
CA PHE A 21 -2.70 -7.18 2.59
C PHE A 21 -1.51 -7.39 3.52
N ARG A 22 -0.62 -8.28 3.12
CA ARG A 22 0.67 -8.50 3.79
C ARG A 22 1.76 -8.68 2.74
N VAL A 23 2.88 -8.01 2.94
CA VAL A 23 4.04 -8.05 2.06
C VAL A 23 5.29 -8.39 2.87
N TRP A 24 6.16 -9.21 2.29
CA TRP A 24 7.46 -9.54 2.83
C TRP A 24 8.49 -9.40 1.73
N SER A 25 9.71 -9.04 2.12
CA SER A 25 10.86 -9.04 1.23
C SER A 25 11.98 -9.90 1.80
N ASP A 26 12.76 -10.52 0.92
CA ASP A 26 14.04 -11.14 1.28
C ASP A 26 15.22 -10.25 0.87
N SER A 27 16.43 -10.65 1.24
CA SER A 27 17.67 -9.95 0.88
C SER A 27 17.94 -9.89 -0.64
N ASN A 28 17.19 -10.65 -1.44
CA ASN A 28 17.31 -10.70 -2.90
C ASN A 28 16.31 -9.77 -3.61
N TYR A 29 15.64 -8.89 -2.86
CA TYR A 29 14.61 -7.98 -3.38
C TYR A 29 13.39 -8.71 -3.98
N SER A 30 13.23 -10.00 -3.70
CA SER A 30 11.99 -10.69 -4.06
C SER A 30 10.93 -10.26 -3.06
N SER A 31 9.85 -9.66 -3.57
CA SER A 31 8.68 -9.30 -2.76
C SER A 31 7.63 -10.38 -2.94
N GLN A 32 7.21 -10.98 -1.83
CA GLN A 32 6.04 -11.85 -1.80
C GLN A 32 4.91 -11.10 -1.13
N PHE A 33 3.70 -11.25 -1.65
CA PHE A 33 2.53 -10.63 -1.06
C PHE A 33 1.36 -11.60 -1.03
N VAL A 34 0.54 -11.46 0.01
CA VAL A 34 -0.75 -12.14 0.15
C VAL A 34 -1.81 -11.04 0.29
N LEU A 35 -2.91 -11.21 -0.44
CA LEU A 35 -4.03 -10.28 -0.44
C LEU A 35 -5.31 -11.05 -0.13
N ASP A 36 -6.05 -10.57 0.86
CA ASP A 36 -7.41 -11.04 1.16
C ASP A 36 -8.38 -9.99 0.62
N PRO A 37 -9.09 -10.27 -0.49
CA PRO A 37 -9.87 -9.27 -1.21
C PRO A 37 -11.19 -8.96 -0.48
N LYS A 38 -11.10 -8.36 0.72
CA LYS A 38 -12.26 -7.99 1.55
C LYS A 38 -13.06 -6.81 0.99
N TRP A 39 -12.42 -5.92 0.24
CA TRP A 39 -13.10 -4.80 -0.40
C TRP A 39 -13.62 -5.18 -1.78
N GLU A 40 -14.93 -5.13 -1.94
CA GLU A 40 -15.61 -5.43 -3.20
C GLU A 40 -15.45 -4.32 -4.24
N GLU A 41 -15.37 -3.06 -3.79
CA GLU A 41 -15.29 -1.88 -4.66
C GLU A 41 -13.83 -1.63 -5.11
N PRO A 42 -13.51 -1.75 -6.42
CA PRO A 42 -12.15 -1.54 -6.92
C PRO A 42 -11.55 -0.18 -6.59
N ALA A 43 -12.37 0.87 -6.53
CA ALA A 43 -11.88 2.22 -6.21
C ALA A 43 -11.24 2.31 -4.81
N VAL A 44 -11.67 1.48 -3.84
CA VAL A 44 -11.13 1.46 -2.48
C VAL A 44 -9.68 0.96 -2.49
N TRP A 45 -9.36 -0.01 -3.35
CA TRP A 45 -7.97 -0.46 -3.54
C TRP A 45 -7.08 0.65 -4.10
N GLY A 46 -7.63 1.52 -4.96
CA GLY A 46 -6.93 2.71 -5.44
C GLY A 46 -6.55 3.69 -4.32
N ILE A 47 -7.44 3.87 -3.34
CA ILE A 47 -7.17 4.70 -2.15
C ILE A 47 -6.05 4.07 -1.31
N ALA A 48 -6.11 2.76 -1.06
CA ALA A 48 -5.08 2.06 -0.29
C ALA A 48 -3.70 2.13 -0.97
N LEU A 49 -3.63 1.99 -2.29
CA LEU A 49 -2.39 2.18 -3.05
C LEU A 49 -1.85 3.61 -2.91
N ALA A 50 -2.73 4.63 -2.95
CA ALA A 50 -2.30 6.02 -2.73
C ALA A 50 -1.71 6.21 -1.33
N ASP A 51 -2.30 5.61 -0.29
CA ASP A 51 -1.76 5.67 1.07
C ASP A 51 -0.42 4.95 1.20
N ILE A 52 -0.24 3.80 0.53
CA ILE A 52 1.06 3.12 0.46
C ILE A 52 2.11 4.03 -0.19
N VAL A 53 1.81 4.64 -1.32
CA VAL A 53 2.73 5.57 -2.02
C VAL A 53 3.13 6.73 -1.11
N ARG A 54 2.17 7.34 -0.40
CA ARG A 54 2.46 8.44 0.55
C ARG A 54 3.39 7.99 1.67
N ASN A 55 3.12 6.82 2.26
CA ASN A 55 3.96 6.29 3.34
C ASN A 55 5.38 5.95 2.87
N ILE A 56 5.52 5.36 1.67
CA ILE A 56 6.83 5.12 1.05
C ILE A 56 7.58 6.43 0.84
N ALA A 57 6.91 7.47 0.33
CA ALA A 57 7.53 8.77 0.10
C ALA A 57 8.01 9.42 1.41
N VAL A 58 7.19 9.39 2.47
CA VAL A 58 7.59 9.86 3.80
C VAL A 58 8.83 9.12 4.30
N ALA A 59 8.80 7.78 4.30
CA ALA A 59 9.91 6.97 4.77
C ALA A 59 11.20 7.18 3.95
N HIS A 60 11.06 7.37 2.62
CA HIS A 60 12.18 7.68 1.74
C HIS A 60 12.81 9.04 2.11
N ILE A 61 11.99 10.08 2.28
CA ILE A 61 12.44 11.44 2.58
C ILE A 61 13.08 11.51 3.97
N GLU A 62 12.52 10.82 4.96
CA GLU A 62 13.12 10.73 6.29
C GLU A 62 14.54 10.15 6.25
N LYS A 63 14.80 9.19 5.36
CA LYS A 63 16.08 8.50 5.24
C LYS A 63 17.07 9.19 4.29
N HIS A 64 16.59 9.78 3.20
CA HIS A 64 17.41 10.24 2.08
C HIS A 64 17.27 11.74 1.79
N GLY A 65 16.32 12.42 2.44
CA GLY A 65 15.91 13.78 2.09
C GLY A 65 15.09 13.82 0.80
N GLY A 66 14.70 15.04 0.38
CA GLY A 66 13.99 15.27 -0.87
C GLY A 66 12.69 16.06 -0.71
N ASN A 67 11.99 16.23 -1.83
CA ASN A 67 10.69 16.89 -1.90
C ASN A 67 9.58 15.85 -2.05
N PHE A 68 8.52 15.98 -1.26
CA PHE A 68 7.40 15.05 -1.23
C PHE A 68 6.73 14.88 -2.61
N GLU A 69 6.41 15.97 -3.28
CA GLU A 69 5.76 15.96 -4.59
C GLU A 69 6.63 15.23 -5.61
N ALA A 70 7.91 15.59 -5.70
CA ALA A 70 8.86 14.96 -6.62
C ALA A 70 9.04 13.45 -6.38
N VAL A 71 9.10 13.02 -5.11
CA VAL A 71 9.22 11.60 -4.76
C VAL A 71 7.93 10.84 -5.10
N THR A 72 6.77 11.38 -4.73
CA THR A 72 5.47 10.75 -5.06
C THR A 72 5.21 10.69 -6.56
N GLU A 73 5.61 11.72 -7.31
CA GLU A 73 5.53 11.72 -8.78
C GLU A 73 6.40 10.61 -9.36
N SER A 74 7.66 10.51 -8.92
CA SER A 74 8.58 9.46 -9.38
C SER A 74 8.03 8.05 -9.13
N ILE A 75 7.52 7.78 -7.93
CA ILE A 75 6.89 6.49 -7.59
C ILE A 75 5.67 6.23 -8.50
N SER A 76 4.82 7.25 -8.69
CA SER A 76 3.59 7.13 -9.47
C SER A 76 3.86 6.87 -10.95
N GLN A 77 4.87 7.51 -11.53
CA GLN A 77 5.27 7.30 -12.93
C GLN A 77 5.69 5.84 -13.17
N VAL A 78 6.50 5.27 -12.27
CA VAL A 78 6.93 3.86 -12.36
C VAL A 78 5.74 2.92 -12.18
N LEU A 79 4.85 3.19 -11.20
CA LEU A 79 3.65 2.39 -10.98
C LEU A 79 2.74 2.37 -12.22
N ILE A 80 2.45 3.53 -12.80
CA ILE A 80 1.61 3.64 -14.00
C ILE A 80 2.26 2.94 -15.20
N ALA A 81 3.58 3.08 -15.36
CA ALA A 81 4.31 2.40 -16.42
C ALA A 81 4.20 0.87 -16.29
N GLU A 82 4.40 0.32 -15.10
CA GLU A 82 4.29 -1.12 -14.83
C GLU A 82 2.86 -1.65 -15.03
N LEU A 83 1.85 -0.89 -14.61
CA LEU A 83 0.44 -1.25 -14.86
C LEU A 83 0.09 -1.24 -16.36
N SER A 84 0.73 -0.36 -17.14
CA SER A 84 0.46 -0.21 -18.58
C SER A 84 1.21 -1.23 -19.43
N ASN A 85 2.42 -1.61 -19.02
CA ASN A 85 3.27 -2.58 -19.71
C ASN A 85 4.05 -3.42 -18.69
N PRO A 86 3.44 -4.48 -18.12
CA PRO A 86 4.04 -5.27 -17.05
C PRO A 86 5.36 -5.90 -17.49
N MET A 87 6.42 -5.68 -16.70
CA MET A 87 7.73 -6.29 -16.94
C MET A 87 7.83 -7.71 -16.38
N ALA A 88 6.92 -8.10 -15.48
CA ALA A 88 6.83 -9.45 -14.92
C ALA A 88 5.36 -9.94 -14.86
N PRO A 89 5.11 -11.26 -14.99
CA PRO A 89 3.77 -11.81 -14.82
C PRO A 89 3.28 -11.70 -13.37
N VAL A 90 1.97 -11.55 -13.18
CA VAL A 90 1.34 -11.58 -11.85
C VAL A 90 1.58 -12.95 -11.21
N LEU A 91 2.33 -12.98 -10.10
CA LEU A 91 2.49 -14.19 -9.30
C LEU A 91 1.14 -14.53 -8.65
N ARG A 92 0.52 -15.62 -9.09
CA ARG A 92 -0.59 -16.24 -8.35
C ARG A 92 0.02 -17.15 -7.31
N VAL A 93 -0.15 -16.80 -6.04
CA VAL A 93 0.09 -17.73 -4.94
C VAL A 93 -1.21 -18.54 -4.80
N GLU A 94 -1.17 -19.82 -5.16
CA GLU A 94 -2.26 -20.79 -4.93
C GLU A 94 -2.39 -21.18 -3.46
#